data_AF-A0A263CZD4-F1
#
_entry.id   AF-A0A263CZD4-F1
#
_cell.length_a   1.000
_cell.length_b   1.000
_cell.length_c   1.000
_cell.angle_alpha   90.00
_cell.angle_beta   90.00
_cell.angle_gamma   90.00
#
_symmetry.space_group_name_H-M   'P 1'
#
loop_
_entity.id
_entity.type
_entity.pdbx_description
1 polymer ?
#
loop_
_entity_poly.entity_id
_entity_poly.type
_entity_poly.pdbx_seq_one_letter_code
_entity_poly.pdbx_strand_id
1 'polypeptide(L)'
;MSRWGPEGPPEEAYSRVSDPAKFAAVHVPGRRVLAELTRRYQVRAEEYQAQARPAREGRHAAQAGPAVRLVPADPAAWPLTIVFTAATGIEVWAGEEHRLHLPVCACDACDETTEESEVHLRDWVGLIVAGTLGEQMAPGAPARAAWQVRPA
;
A
#
# COMPACT_ATOMS: atom_id res chain seq x y z
N MET A 1 20.85 -18.33 -3.34
CA MET A 1 21.47 -17.81 -4.58
C MET A 1 20.38 -17.03 -5.33
N SER A 2 20.63 -15.79 -5.72
CA SER A 2 19.68 -15.05 -6.57
C SER A 2 19.50 -15.80 -7.89
N ARG A 3 18.29 -15.83 -8.45
CA ARG A 3 18.03 -16.48 -9.75
C ARG A 3 18.88 -15.92 -10.90
N TRP A 4 19.44 -14.72 -10.70
CA TRP A 4 20.23 -13.98 -11.66
C TRP A 4 21.74 -14.27 -11.60
N GLY A 5 22.21 -15.07 -10.65
CA GLY A 5 23.65 -15.33 -10.49
C GLY A 5 24.45 -14.10 -10.01
N PRO A 6 25.80 -14.11 -10.16
CA PRO A 6 26.66 -13.03 -9.65
C PRO A 6 26.57 -11.72 -10.44
N GLU A 7 26.12 -11.75 -11.70
CA GLU A 7 26.02 -10.55 -12.54
C GLU A 7 24.70 -9.78 -12.33
N GLY A 8 23.70 -10.41 -11.71
CA GLY A 8 22.43 -9.79 -11.43
C GLY A 8 21.48 -9.72 -12.64
N PRO A 9 20.26 -9.19 -12.44
CA PRO A 9 19.30 -9.03 -13.51
C PRO A 9 19.83 -8.07 -14.59
N PRO A 10 19.48 -8.28 -15.87
CA PRO A 10 19.81 -7.32 -16.91
C PRO A 10 19.01 -6.03 -16.70
N GLU A 11 19.57 -4.89 -17.12
CA GLU A 11 19.03 -3.55 -16.80
C GLU A 11 17.58 -3.37 -17.29
N GLU A 12 17.25 -3.91 -18.45
CA GLU A 12 15.90 -3.86 -19.01
C GLU A 12 14.85 -4.54 -18.12
N ALA A 13 15.24 -5.52 -17.29
CA ALA A 13 14.33 -6.22 -16.39
C ALA A 13 13.81 -5.31 -15.27
N TYR A 14 14.52 -4.25 -14.90
CA TYR A 14 14.04 -3.25 -13.93
C TYR A 14 12.96 -2.32 -14.50
N SER A 15 12.89 -2.22 -15.83
CA SER A 15 11.98 -1.31 -16.54
C SER A 15 10.85 -2.03 -17.28
N ARG A 16 10.78 -3.36 -17.18
CA ARG A 16 9.80 -4.20 -17.88
C ARG A 16 8.92 -4.94 -16.88
N VAL A 17 7.64 -5.07 -17.22
CA VAL A 17 6.66 -5.92 -16.52
C VAL A 17 6.05 -6.84 -17.57
N SER A 18 6.52 -8.09 -17.64
CA SER A 18 6.09 -9.05 -18.67
C SER A 18 4.83 -9.83 -18.28
N ASP A 19 4.62 -10.06 -16.99
CA ASP A 19 3.46 -10.78 -16.46
C ASP A 19 2.83 -9.99 -15.30
N PRO A 20 2.04 -8.95 -15.59
CA PRO A 20 1.32 -8.23 -14.55
C PRO A 20 0.27 -9.13 -13.88
N ALA A 21 -0.32 -10.08 -14.62
CA ALA A 21 -1.41 -10.91 -14.12
C ALA A 21 -1.03 -11.77 -12.90
N LYS A 22 0.27 -12.07 -12.71
CA LYS A 22 0.78 -12.77 -11.51
C LYS A 22 0.39 -12.10 -10.19
N PHE A 23 0.11 -10.80 -10.19
CA PHE A 23 -0.27 -10.04 -9.00
C PHE A 23 -1.79 -9.91 -8.82
N ALA A 24 -2.62 -10.42 -9.73
CA ALA A 24 -4.09 -10.35 -9.61
C ALA A 24 -4.63 -10.93 -8.29
N ALA A 25 -3.89 -11.87 -7.69
CA ALA A 25 -4.22 -12.45 -6.41
C ALA A 25 -4.07 -11.48 -5.22
N VAL A 26 -3.32 -10.37 -5.34
CA VAL A 26 -3.12 -9.35 -4.28
C VAL A 26 -4.45 -8.67 -3.87
N HIS A 27 -5.44 -8.66 -4.76
CA HIS A 27 -6.78 -8.19 -4.42
C HIS A 27 -7.44 -9.03 -3.31
N VAL A 28 -7.11 -10.31 -3.19
CA VAL A 28 -7.70 -11.22 -2.19
C VAL A 28 -7.29 -10.82 -0.77
N PRO A 29 -6.00 -10.66 -0.43
CA PRO A 29 -5.57 -10.06 0.83
C PRO A 29 -6.21 -8.70 1.12
N GLY A 30 -6.28 -7.80 0.14
CA GLY A 30 -6.91 -6.48 0.30
C GLY A 30 -8.36 -6.57 0.77
N ARG A 31 -9.16 -7.45 0.14
CA ARG A 31 -10.56 -7.69 0.56
C ARG A 31 -10.66 -8.34 1.93
N ARG A 32 -9.75 -9.25 2.25
CA ARG A 32 -9.70 -9.94 3.56
C ARG A 32 -9.46 -8.94 4.69
N VAL A 33 -8.53 -8.00 4.50
CA VAL A 33 -8.26 -6.91 5.46
C VAL A 33 -9.50 -6.05 5.66
N LEU A 34 -10.18 -5.61 4.60
CA LEU A 34 -11.41 -4.82 4.72
C LEU A 34 -12.47 -5.55 5.55
N ALA A 35 -12.69 -6.84 5.28
CA ALA A 35 -13.64 -7.66 6.01
C ALA A 35 -13.24 -7.85 7.48
N GLU A 36 -11.96 -8.07 7.77
CA GLU A 36 -11.45 -8.19 9.13
C GLU A 36 -11.64 -6.91 9.93
N LEU A 37 -11.22 -5.77 9.38
CA LEU A 37 -11.30 -4.48 10.06
C LEU A 37 -12.75 -4.07 10.31
N THR A 38 -13.63 -4.29 9.33
CA THR A 38 -15.08 -4.04 9.47
C THR A 38 -15.72 -4.90 10.56
N ARG A 39 -15.24 -6.15 10.72
CA ARG A 39 -15.73 -7.05 11.78
C ARG A 39 -15.22 -6.69 13.16
N ARG A 40 -13.96 -6.22 13.26
CA ARG A 40 -13.26 -6.04 14.54
C ARG A 40 -13.39 -4.65 15.13
N TYR A 41 -13.56 -3.62 14.30
CA TYR A 41 -13.58 -2.22 14.70
C TYR A 41 -14.89 -1.53 14.36
N GLN A 42 -15.21 -0.46 15.10
CA GLN A 42 -16.35 0.40 14.78
C GLN A 42 -16.01 1.32 13.61
N VAL A 43 -16.12 0.78 12.40
CA VAL A 43 -15.87 1.47 11.14
C VAL A 43 -17.07 1.33 10.20
N ARG A 44 -17.32 2.33 9.39
CA ARG A 44 -18.27 2.27 8.28
C ARG A 44 -17.50 2.07 6.98
N ALA A 45 -17.83 1.02 6.23
CA ALA A 45 -17.32 0.83 4.88
C ALA A 45 -18.18 1.61 3.88
N GLU A 46 -17.53 2.39 3.02
CA GLU A 46 -18.18 3.10 1.93
C GLU A 46 -17.48 2.80 0.60
N GLU A 47 -18.26 2.66 -0.47
CA GLU A 47 -17.72 2.71 -1.82
C GLU A 47 -17.10 4.08 -2.02
N TYR A 48 -15.86 4.08 -2.47
CA TYR A 48 -15.09 5.31 -2.65
C TYR A 48 -14.70 5.43 -4.12
N GLN A 49 -15.04 6.57 -4.70
CA GLN A 49 -14.50 6.96 -5.99
C GLN A 49 -13.14 7.57 -5.72
N ALA A 50 -12.08 6.79 -5.95
CA ALA A 50 -10.73 7.30 -5.94
C ALA A 50 -10.61 8.33 -7.07
N GLN A 51 -10.89 9.60 -6.78
CA GLN A 51 -10.47 10.70 -7.63
C GLN A 51 -8.96 10.57 -7.77
N ALA A 52 -8.42 10.84 -8.97
CA ALA A 52 -6.99 10.81 -9.21
C ALA A 52 -6.30 11.81 -8.28
N ARG A 53 -5.91 11.35 -7.08
CA ARG A 53 -5.00 12.10 -6.24
C ARG A 53 -3.71 12.15 -7.03
N PRO A 54 -3.07 13.33 -7.22
CA PRO A 54 -1.89 13.44 -8.06
C PRO A 54 -0.94 12.30 -7.71
N ALA A 55 -0.54 11.56 -8.75
CA ALA A 55 0.52 10.59 -8.60
C ALA A 55 1.69 11.36 -8.00
N ARG A 56 2.19 10.93 -6.84
CA ARG A 56 3.46 11.46 -6.37
C ARG A 56 4.49 11.09 -7.43
N GLU A 57 5.42 11.99 -7.73
CA GLU A 57 6.53 11.68 -8.65
C GLU A 57 7.16 10.35 -8.23
N GLY A 58 6.96 9.36 -9.08
CA GLY A 58 7.16 7.96 -8.75
C GLY A 58 6.39 7.11 -9.75
N ARG A 59 7.10 6.24 -10.46
CA ARG A 59 6.50 5.28 -11.39
C ARG A 59 5.37 4.57 -10.65
N HIS A 60 4.22 4.39 -11.30
CA HIS A 60 2.98 3.77 -10.79
C HIS A 60 1.93 4.80 -10.33
N ALA A 61 1.50 5.68 -11.25
CA ALA A 61 0.18 6.28 -11.16
C ALA A 61 -0.86 5.18 -11.43
N ALA A 62 -1.39 4.54 -10.40
CA ALA A 62 -2.48 3.60 -10.60
C ALA A 62 -3.67 4.33 -11.23
N GLN A 63 -4.16 3.84 -12.37
CA GLN A 63 -5.49 4.25 -12.81
C GLN A 63 -6.49 3.85 -11.73
N ALA A 64 -7.29 4.84 -11.29
CA ALA A 64 -8.28 4.66 -10.26
C ALA A 64 -9.22 3.51 -10.63
N GLY A 65 -9.15 2.43 -9.86
CA GLY A 65 -10.15 1.37 -9.90
C GLY A 65 -11.12 1.49 -8.72
N PRO A 66 -12.01 0.51 -8.53
CA PRO A 66 -12.94 0.53 -7.41
C PRO A 66 -12.17 0.61 -6.09
N ALA A 67 -12.64 1.45 -5.17
CA ALA A 67 -12.03 1.61 -3.86
C ALA A 67 -13.06 1.46 -2.75
N VAL A 68 -12.60 1.04 -1.58
CA VAL A 68 -13.39 0.98 -0.35
C VAL A 68 -12.70 1.81 0.71
N ARG A 69 -13.43 2.73 1.32
CA ARG A 69 -12.95 3.56 2.43
C ARG A 69 -13.61 3.09 3.72
N LEU A 70 -12.78 2.82 4.72
CA LEU A 70 -13.20 2.56 6.09
C LEU A 70 -13.11 3.87 6.87
N VAL A 71 -14.25 4.33 7.37
CA VAL A 71 -14.37 5.54 8.18
C VAL A 71 -14.59 5.13 9.64
N PRO A 72 -13.63 5.37 10.54
CA PRO A 72 -13.79 5.12 11.97
C PRO A 72 -14.93 5.93 12.59
N ALA A 73 -15.56 5.39 13.63
CA ALA A 73 -16.56 6.09 14.42
C ALA A 73 -15.95 7.24 15.25
N ASP A 74 -14.69 7.09 15.68
CA ASP A 74 -13.94 8.15 16.34
C ASP A 74 -13.43 9.16 15.28
N PRO A 75 -13.87 10.43 15.31
CA PRO A 75 -13.42 11.44 14.35
C PRO A 75 -11.93 11.81 14.49
N ALA A 76 -11.27 11.44 15.59
CA ALA A 76 -9.82 11.61 15.75
C ALA A 76 -9.01 10.55 15.00
N ALA A 77 -9.62 9.42 14.63
CA ALA A 77 -8.96 8.36 13.89
C ALA A 77 -9.04 8.61 12.37
N TRP A 78 -7.93 8.36 11.67
CA TRP A 78 -7.88 8.56 10.23
C TRP A 78 -8.59 7.45 9.45
N PRO A 79 -9.21 7.80 8.31
CA PRO A 79 -9.79 6.82 7.40
C PRO A 79 -8.69 5.99 6.73
N LEU A 80 -9.03 4.73 6.45
CA LEU A 80 -8.21 3.81 5.66
C LEU A 80 -8.92 3.53 4.34
N THR A 81 -8.23 3.70 3.21
CA THR A 81 -8.80 3.42 1.88
C THR A 81 -7.99 2.35 1.19
N ILE A 82 -8.64 1.35 0.59
CA ILE A 82 -7.98 0.39 -0.29
C ILE A 82 -8.53 0.59 -1.70
N VAL A 83 -7.64 0.89 -2.64
CA VAL A 83 -7.91 1.05 -4.07
C VAL A 83 -7.45 -0.22 -4.78
N PHE A 84 -8.34 -0.85 -5.55
CA PHE A 84 -8.01 -2.01 -6.37
C PHE A 84 -7.69 -1.54 -7.79
N THR A 85 -6.43 -1.60 -8.18
CA THR A 85 -5.94 -0.97 -9.41
C THR A 85 -6.25 -1.83 -10.64
N ALA A 86 -6.39 -1.21 -11.81
CA ALA A 86 -6.61 -1.94 -13.07
C ALA A 86 -5.42 -2.82 -13.48
N ALA A 87 -4.20 -2.48 -13.02
CA ALA A 87 -2.97 -3.18 -13.30
C ALA A 87 -2.68 -4.34 -12.32
N THR A 88 -3.71 -4.86 -11.64
CA THR A 88 -3.68 -6.02 -10.72
C THR A 88 -3.03 -5.82 -9.34
N GLY A 89 -2.62 -4.60 -9.01
CA GLY A 89 -2.14 -4.24 -7.66
C GLY A 89 -3.21 -3.59 -6.78
N ILE A 90 -2.86 -3.28 -5.53
CA ILE A 90 -3.67 -2.45 -4.63
C ILE A 90 -2.87 -1.25 -4.14
N GLU A 91 -3.58 -0.18 -3.82
CA GLU A 91 -3.03 0.91 -3.01
C GLU A 91 -3.78 0.98 -1.68
N VAL A 92 -3.03 1.13 -0.59
CA VAL A 92 -3.58 1.40 0.73
C VAL A 92 -3.25 2.84 1.09
N TRP A 93 -4.26 3.64 1.37
CA TRP A 93 -4.11 5.02 1.80
C TRP A 93 -4.51 5.15 3.27
N ALA A 94 -3.69 5.82 4.06
CA ALA A 94 -3.96 6.11 5.45
C ALA A 94 -3.78 7.62 5.70
N GLY A 95 -4.86 8.26 6.14
CA GLY A 95 -4.90 9.71 6.25
C GLY A 95 -4.61 10.41 4.91
N GLU A 96 -3.95 11.55 4.96
CA GLU A 96 -3.62 12.32 3.76
C GLU A 96 -2.31 11.85 3.10
N GLU A 97 -1.26 11.60 3.87
CA GLU A 97 0.08 11.53 3.28
C GLU A 97 0.59 10.10 3.09
N HIS A 98 -0.03 9.11 3.72
CA HIS A 98 0.50 7.76 3.75
C HIS A 98 -0.11 6.89 2.66
N ARG A 99 0.75 6.32 1.81
CA ARG A 99 0.38 5.39 0.74
C ARG A 99 1.32 4.18 0.74
N LEU A 100 0.75 3.00 0.59
CA LEU A 100 1.45 1.77 0.26
C LEU A 100 0.93 1.28 -1.09
N HIS A 101 1.81 0.96 -2.03
CA HIS A 101 1.47 0.30 -3.27
C HIS A 101 1.93 -1.16 -3.20
N LEU A 102 1.06 -2.09 -3.59
CA LEU A 102 1.35 -3.52 -3.62
C LEU A 102 1.01 -4.09 -5.00
N PRO A 103 1.91 -4.87 -5.62
CA PRO A 103 3.27 -5.18 -5.14
C PRO A 103 4.14 -3.93 -5.03
N VAL A 104 5.15 -3.95 -4.16
CA VAL A 104 6.10 -2.84 -4.02
C VAL A 104 6.89 -2.66 -5.32
N CYS A 105 7.22 -3.77 -5.99
CA CYS A 105 7.93 -3.79 -7.26
C CYS A 105 7.36 -4.85 -8.20
N ALA A 106 6.77 -4.43 -9.31
CA ALA A 106 6.23 -5.33 -10.32
C ALA A 106 7.23 -5.73 -11.42
N CYS A 107 8.44 -5.17 -11.42
CA CYS A 107 9.37 -5.36 -12.53
C CYS A 107 9.86 -6.81 -12.65
N ASP A 108 10.29 -7.19 -13.84
CA ASP A 108 10.78 -8.53 -14.14
C ASP A 108 12.05 -8.89 -13.37
N ALA A 109 12.82 -7.91 -12.87
CA ALA A 109 14.00 -8.14 -12.04
C ALA A 109 13.65 -8.54 -10.60
N CYS A 110 12.55 -8.01 -10.08
CA CYS A 110 12.03 -8.30 -8.73
C CYS A 110 11.34 -9.67 -8.70
N ASP A 111 11.60 -10.42 -7.63
CA ASP A 111 10.94 -11.72 -7.35
C ASP A 111 9.81 -11.61 -6.34
N GLU A 112 9.23 -10.40 -6.19
CA GLU A 112 8.13 -10.20 -5.26
C GLU A 112 6.95 -11.12 -5.59
N THR A 113 6.51 -11.81 -4.56
CA THR A 113 5.40 -12.76 -4.57
C THR A 113 4.13 -12.13 -4.00
N THR A 114 2.98 -12.75 -4.28
CA THR A 114 1.71 -12.31 -3.67
C THR A 114 1.73 -12.50 -2.15
N GLU A 115 2.41 -13.53 -1.66
CA GLU A 115 2.59 -13.83 -0.24
C GLU A 115 3.38 -12.73 0.47
N GLU A 116 4.47 -12.24 -0.14
CA GLU A 116 5.23 -11.10 0.38
C GLU A 116 4.39 -9.82 0.39
N SER A 117 3.62 -9.57 -0.67
CA SER A 117 2.67 -8.45 -0.68
C SER A 117 1.60 -8.57 0.42
N GLU A 118 1.13 -9.79 0.74
CA GLU A 118 0.20 -10.01 1.86
C GLU A 118 0.86 -9.74 3.22
N VAL A 119 2.12 -10.14 3.40
CA VAL A 119 2.88 -9.81 4.62
C VAL A 119 3.02 -8.30 4.77
N HIS A 120 3.47 -7.61 3.72
CA HIS A 120 3.61 -6.15 3.73
C HIS A 120 2.28 -5.44 4.02
N LEU A 121 1.18 -5.91 3.42
CA LEU A 121 -0.15 -5.38 3.69
C LEU A 121 -0.51 -5.48 5.17
N ARG A 122 -0.33 -6.66 5.77
CA ARG A 122 -0.68 -6.91 7.18
C ARG A 122 0.17 -6.08 8.12
N ASP A 123 1.48 -6.01 7.88
CA ASP A 123 2.39 -5.23 8.72
C ASP A 123 2.00 -3.75 8.69
N TRP A 124 1.75 -3.21 7.50
CA TRP A 124 1.39 -1.80 7.34
C TRP A 124 0.03 -1.46 7.96
N VAL A 125 -0.97 -2.31 7.74
CA VAL A 125 -2.29 -2.18 8.38
C VAL A 125 -2.17 -2.30 9.90
N GLY A 126 -1.31 -3.19 10.40
CA GLY A 126 -1.03 -3.34 11.82
C GLY A 126 -0.52 -2.05 12.45
N LEU A 127 0.40 -1.34 11.79
CA LEU A 127 0.90 -0.03 12.23
C LEU A 127 -0.21 1.03 12.29
N ILE A 128 -1.10 1.07 11.29
CA ILE A 128 -2.23 2.00 11.25
C ILE A 128 -3.19 1.73 12.39
N VAL A 129 -3.58 0.47 12.55
CA VAL A 129 -4.53 0.04 13.57
C VAL A 129 -3.97 0.25 14.98
N ALA A 130 -2.67 0.08 15.17
CA ALA A 130 -2.00 0.38 16.43
C ALA A 130 -1.88 1.89 16.72
N GLY A 131 -2.19 2.77 15.74
CA GLY A 131 -2.02 4.21 15.88
C GLY A 131 -0.56 4.64 15.99
N THR A 132 0.37 3.80 15.55
CA THR A 132 1.82 4.06 15.65
C THR A 132 2.40 4.70 14.40
N LEU A 133 1.60 4.76 13.32
CA LEU A 133 1.91 5.50 12.10
C LEU A 133 1.55 6.98 12.29
N GLY A 134 2.54 7.86 12.26
CA GLY A 134 2.33 9.30 12.32
C GLY A 134 3.55 10.10 11.89
N GLU A 135 3.33 11.39 11.65
CA GLU A 135 4.37 12.35 11.30
C GLU A 135 4.85 13.07 12.55
N GLN A 136 6.15 13.34 12.63
CA GLN A 136 6.75 14.14 13.70
C GLN A 136 7.54 15.31 13.11
N MET A 137 7.36 16.49 13.70
CA MET A 137 8.14 17.68 13.38
C MET A 137 9.19 17.88 14.48
N ALA A 138 10.47 17.81 14.11
CA ALA A 138 11.57 18.11 15.02
C ALA A 138 11.96 19.60 14.92
N PRO A 139 12.11 20.34 16.03
CA PRO A 139 12.56 21.73 16.00
C PRO A 139 13.93 21.86 15.32
N GLY A 140 14.06 22.77 14.35
CA GLY A 140 15.33 23.10 13.71
C GLY A 140 15.78 22.15 12.59
N ALA A 141 15.05 21.07 12.31
CA ALA A 141 15.26 20.25 11.12
C ALA A 141 14.42 20.79 9.95
N PRO A 142 14.88 20.68 8.69
CA PRO A 142 13.97 20.85 7.55
C PRO A 142 12.82 19.86 7.70
N ALA A 143 11.59 20.29 7.39
CA ALA A 143 10.42 19.43 7.36
C ALA A 143 10.68 18.28 6.37
N ARG A 144 11.19 17.16 6.87
CA ARG A 144 11.34 15.91 6.13
C ARG A 144 10.35 14.97 6.77
N ALA A 145 9.42 14.46 5.97
CA ALA A 145 8.57 13.35 6.36
C ALA A 145 9.48 12.14 6.65
N ALA A 146 9.89 11.99 7.90
CA ALA A 146 10.65 10.85 8.38
C ALA A 146 9.65 9.89 9.03
N TRP A 147 9.49 8.73 8.41
CA TRP A 147 8.65 7.66 8.93
C TRP A 147 9.20 7.18 10.27
N GLN A 148 8.39 7.25 11.32
CA GLN A 148 8.73 6.65 12.62
C GLN A 148 7.56 5.81 13.10
N VAL A 149 7.84 4.55 13.42
CA VAL A 149 6.91 3.69 14.15
C VAL A 149 7.07 4.04 15.63
N ARG A 150 6.01 4.53 16.27
CA ARG A 150 6.01 4.69 17.72
C ARG A 150 5.97 3.31 18.38
N PRO A 151 6.78 3.04 19.42
CA PRO A 151 6.55 1.86 20.25
C PRO A 151 5.17 1.98 20.92
N ALA A 152 4.46 0.85 20.97
CA ALA A 152 3.16 0.73 21.62
C ALA A 152 3.28 0.90 23.15
#